data_AF-A0A1V5PYH8-F1
#
_entry.id   AF-A0A1V5PYH8-F1
#
_cell.length_a   1.000
_cell.length_b   1.000
_cell.length_c   1.000
_cell.angle_alpha   90.00
_cell.angle_beta   90.00
_cell.angle_gamma   90.00
#
_symmetry.space_group_name_H-M   'P 1'
#
loop_
_entity.id
_entity.type
_entity.pdbx_description
1 polymer ?
#
loop_
_entity_poly.entity_id
_entity_poly.type
_entity_poly.pdbx_seq_one_letter_code
_entity_poly.pdbx_strand_id
1 'polypeptide(L)'
;MKRKQFVKGISQIAQEGAIQIFQELQSGMEEIIVGVVGVLQFEVLKYRLENEYNVEIRMDMLPYEFIRWIENKNEVDVQALTGTSDMKKIQDLKGNPLLLFVNEWSVGMTLERNPGLKLSEFGKDW
;
A
#
# COMPACT_ATOMS: atom_id res chain seq x y z
N MET A 1 -1.88 14.44 20.46
CA MET A 1 -1.04 13.43 21.15
C MET A 1 -1.17 12.03 20.55
N LYS A 2 -2.39 11.49 20.36
CA LYS A 2 -2.60 10.14 19.76
C LYS A 2 -2.02 9.96 18.35
N ARG A 3 -2.16 10.95 17.45
CA ARG A 3 -1.59 10.90 16.08
C ARG A 3 -0.07 10.69 16.04
N LYS A 4 0.69 11.36 16.92
CA LYS A 4 2.15 11.20 16.96
C LYS A 4 2.56 9.80 17.42
N GLN A 5 1.83 9.23 18.39
CA GLN A 5 2.06 7.85 18.85
C GLN A 5 1.66 6.83 17.77
N PHE A 6 0.55 7.06 17.07
CA PHE A 6 0.12 6.23 15.95
C PHE A 6 1.20 6.16 14.86
N VAL A 7 1.65 7.32 14.35
CA VAL A 7 2.69 7.37 13.31
C VAL A 7 3.98 6.70 13.78
N LYS A 8 4.38 6.93 15.04
CA LYS A 8 5.57 6.30 15.62
C LYS A 8 5.43 4.77 15.67
N GLY A 9 4.33 4.25 16.20
CA GLY A 9 4.11 2.82 16.37
C GLY A 9 4.00 2.08 15.04
N ILE A 10 3.20 2.62 14.11
CA ILE A 10 3.08 2.08 12.75
C ILE A 10 4.46 2.01 12.06
N SER A 11 5.22 3.10 12.12
CA SER A 11 6.52 3.16 11.44
C SER A 11 7.52 2.16 12.03
N GLN A 12 7.54 1.99 13.36
CA GLN A 12 8.43 1.05 14.02
C GLN A 12 8.05 -0.41 13.69
N ILE A 13 6.76 -0.75 13.74
CA ILE A 13 6.28 -2.10 13.40
C ILE A 13 6.59 -2.45 11.93
N ALA A 14 6.49 -1.48 11.01
CA ALA A 14 6.87 -1.69 9.62
C ALA A 14 8.38 -1.86 9.41
N GLN A 15 9.22 -1.17 10.19
CA GLN A 15 10.68 -1.34 10.14
C GLN A 15 11.11 -2.74 10.56
N GLU A 16 10.33 -3.41 11.42
CA GLU A 16 10.55 -4.80 11.81
C GLU A 16 10.14 -5.81 10.71
N GLY A 17 9.60 -5.32 9.58
CA GLY A 17 9.19 -6.15 8.44
C GLY A 17 7.86 -6.89 8.65
N ALA A 18 7.16 -6.61 9.75
CA ALA A 18 5.89 -7.26 10.06
C ALA A 18 4.76 -6.82 9.12
N ILE A 19 4.83 -5.60 8.61
CA ILE A 19 3.82 -5.00 7.73
C ILE A 19 4.48 -4.08 6.69
N GLN A 20 3.73 -3.77 5.63
CA GLN A 20 4.09 -2.74 4.66
C GLN A 20 3.08 -1.59 4.73
N ILE A 21 3.56 -0.35 4.64
CA ILE A 21 2.72 0.85 4.76
C ILE A 21 2.68 1.59 3.42
N PHE A 22 1.46 1.91 3.01
CA PHE A 22 1.17 2.66 1.81
C PHE A 22 0.20 3.80 2.08
N GLN A 23 0.15 4.74 1.15
CA GLN A 23 -0.75 5.89 1.17
C GLN A 23 -1.29 6.11 -0.24
N GLU A 24 -2.47 6.71 -0.36
CA GLU A 24 -2.91 7.20 -1.67
C GLU A 24 -2.00 8.37 -2.11
N LEU A 25 -1.84 8.55 -3.42
CA LEU A 25 -0.85 9.51 -4.00
C LEU A 25 -1.03 10.96 -3.52
N GLN A 26 -2.18 11.32 -2.96
CA GLN A 26 -2.49 12.67 -2.49
C GLN A 26 -3.04 12.70 -1.05
N SER A 27 -3.01 11.57 -0.34
CA SER A 27 -3.49 11.48 1.04
C SER A 27 -2.34 11.64 2.03
N GLY A 28 -2.63 12.28 3.17
CA GLY A 28 -1.68 12.40 4.28
C GLY A 28 -1.67 11.15 5.18
N MET A 29 -0.74 11.09 6.15
CA MET A 29 -0.60 9.96 7.09
C MET A 29 -1.77 9.75 8.08
N GLU A 30 -2.91 10.40 7.88
CA GLU A 30 -4.10 10.22 8.72
C GLU A 30 -4.85 8.93 8.38
N GLU A 31 -4.81 8.53 7.10
CA GLU A 31 -5.30 7.25 6.62
C GLU A 31 -4.18 6.54 5.86
N ILE A 32 -3.85 5.34 6.31
CA ILE A 32 -2.81 4.51 5.69
C ILE A 32 -3.42 3.21 5.23
N ILE A 33 -2.83 2.65 4.19
CA ILE A 33 -3.12 1.30 3.72
C ILE A 33 -2.00 0.41 4.25
N VAL A 34 -2.36 -0.73 4.83
CA VAL A 34 -1.40 -1.71 5.35
C VAL A 34 -1.47 -2.98 4.52
N GLY A 35 -0.32 -3.39 3.97
CA GLY A 35 -0.16 -4.67 3.29
C GLY A 35 0.50 -5.68 4.21
N VAL A 36 0.00 -6.92 4.19
CA VAL A 36 0.52 -8.04 4.97
C VAL A 36 0.57 -9.30 4.10
N VAL A 37 1.43 -10.25 4.45
CA VAL A 37 1.49 -11.55 3.77
C VAL A 37 0.48 -12.53 4.37
N GLY A 38 0.17 -12.39 5.66
CA GLY A 38 -0.81 -13.24 6.36
C GLY A 38 -1.80 -12.43 7.19
N VAL A 39 -3.07 -12.83 7.18
CA VAL A 39 -4.17 -12.11 7.86
C VAL A 39 -3.96 -11.91 9.36
N LEU A 40 -3.27 -12.84 10.03
CA LEU A 40 -2.95 -12.73 11.47
C LEU A 40 -2.08 -11.51 11.78
N GLN A 41 -1.31 -11.00 10.81
CA GLN A 41 -0.47 -9.82 11.00
C GLN A 41 -1.31 -8.55 11.26
N PHE A 42 -2.57 -8.49 10.81
CA PHE A 42 -3.48 -7.40 11.17
C PHE A 42 -3.84 -7.43 12.67
N GLU A 43 -4.12 -8.61 13.22
CA GLU A 43 -4.41 -8.76 14.65
C GLU A 43 -3.19 -8.40 15.51
N VAL A 44 -2.01 -8.88 15.10
CA VAL A 44 -0.74 -8.52 15.75
C VAL A 44 -0.51 -7.00 15.71
N LEU A 45 -0.74 -6.36 14.55
CA LEU A 45 -0.61 -4.92 14.43
C LEU A 45 -1.51 -4.17 15.41
N LYS A 46 -2.81 -4.52 15.46
CA LYS A 46 -3.77 -3.91 16.36
C LYS A 46 -3.34 -4.07 17.82
N TYR A 47 -2.98 -5.30 18.20
CA TYR A 47 -2.53 -5.61 19.56
C TYR A 47 -1.30 -4.79 19.96
N ARG A 48 -0.30 -4.66 19.07
CA ARG A 48 0.93 -3.91 19.36
C ARG A 48 0.67 -2.42 19.47
N LEU A 49 -0.13 -1.83 18.58
CA LEU A 49 -0.46 -0.41 18.66
C LEU A 49 -1.19 -0.06 19.96
N GLU A 50 -2.10 -0.93 20.39
CA GLU A 50 -2.84 -0.75 21.64
C GLU A 50 -1.91 -0.88 22.87
N ASN A 51 -1.11 -1.95 22.94
CA ASN A 51 -0.33 -2.26 24.14
C ASN A 51 1.02 -1.52 24.23
N GLU A 52 1.72 -1.31 23.12
CA GLU A 52 3.04 -0.65 23.11
C GLU A 52 2.95 0.87 22.98
N TYR A 53 1.88 1.38 22.33
CA TYR A 53 1.76 2.81 21.99
C TYR A 53 0.48 3.48 22.52
N ASN A 54 -0.40 2.74 23.22
CA ASN A 54 -1.68 3.23 23.74
C ASN A 54 -2.54 3.89 22.63
N VAL A 55 -2.54 3.24 21.46
CA VAL A 55 -3.26 3.70 20.27
C VAL A 55 -4.27 2.63 19.86
N GLU A 56 -5.54 2.94 20.06
CA GLU A 56 -6.65 2.17 19.50
C GLU A 56 -6.84 2.55 18.02
N ILE A 57 -6.98 1.55 17.16
CA ILE A 57 -7.21 1.72 15.73
C ILE A 57 -8.48 1.00 15.28
N ARG A 58 -9.11 1.55 14.25
CA ARG A 58 -10.09 0.84 13.43
C ARG A 58 -9.43 0.45 12.11
N MET A 59 -9.67 -0.77 11.66
CA MET A 59 -9.24 -1.26 10.36
C MET A 59 -10.48 -1.66 9.58
N ASP A 60 -10.52 -1.25 8.31
CA ASP A 60 -11.49 -1.72 7.34
C ASP A 60 -10.71 -2.51 6.27
N MET A 61 -11.16 -3.73 5.98
CA MET A 61 -10.49 -4.59 4.99
C MET A 61 -10.76 -4.07 3.58
N LEU A 62 -9.70 -3.91 2.80
CA LEU A 62 -9.80 -3.51 1.39
C LEU A 62 -9.80 -4.76 0.48
N PRO A 63 -10.50 -4.72 -0.66
CA PRO A 63 -10.67 -5.87 -1.54
C PRO A 63 -9.46 -6.14 -2.45
N TYR A 64 -8.32 -5.49 -2.22
CA TYR A 64 -7.16 -5.58 -3.10
C TYR A 64 -6.31 -6.80 -2.75
N GLU A 65 -6.14 -7.69 -3.72
CA GLU A 65 -5.35 -8.92 -3.58
C GLU A 65 -4.01 -8.84 -4.32
N PHE A 66 -3.88 -7.91 -5.27
CA PHE A 66 -2.70 -7.77 -6.12
C PHE A 66 -2.10 -6.38 -5.96
N ILE A 67 -0.77 -6.32 -5.89
CA ILE A 67 0.01 -5.09 -5.80
C ILE A 67 1.17 -5.14 -6.78
N ARG A 68 1.44 -4.03 -7.48
CA ARG A 68 2.52 -3.93 -8.47
C ARG A 68 3.29 -2.63 -8.33
N TRP A 69 4.62 -2.71 -8.42
CA TRP A 69 5.46 -1.53 -8.61
C TRP A 69 5.28 -0.96 -10.01
N ILE A 70 5.35 0.36 -10.13
CA ILE A 70 5.53 1.01 -11.45
C ILE A 70 7.04 1.12 -11.68
N GLU A 71 7.59 0.18 -12.46
CA GLU A 71 9.05 0.09 -12.67
C GLU A 71 9.61 1.31 -13.37
N ASN A 72 8.91 1.78 -14.41
CA ASN A 72 9.32 2.92 -15.22
C ASN A 72 8.62 4.22 -14.81
N LYS A 73 8.47 4.46 -13.50
CA LYS A 73 7.82 5.65 -12.93
C LYS A 73 8.36 7.00 -13.42
N ASN A 74 9.59 7.04 -13.96
CA ASN A 74 10.22 8.24 -14.50
C ASN A 74 9.90 8.46 -16.00
N GLU A 75 9.32 7.46 -16.67
CA GLU A 75 9.00 7.47 -18.10
C GLU A 75 7.48 7.62 -18.35
N VAL A 76 6.66 7.43 -17.31
CA VAL A 76 5.20 7.45 -17.39
C VAL A 76 4.60 8.50 -16.46
N ASP A 77 3.52 9.15 -16.90
CA ASP A 77 2.71 9.98 -16.01
C ASP A 77 1.76 9.10 -15.20
N VAL A 78 2.14 8.85 -13.94
CA VAL A 78 1.37 8.03 -12.99
C VAL A 78 -0.05 8.58 -12.80
N GLN A 79 -0.23 9.90 -12.81
CA GLN A 79 -1.55 10.51 -12.63
C GLN A 79 -2.44 10.29 -13.85
N ALA A 80 -1.86 10.31 -15.05
CA ALA A 80 -2.58 10.08 -16.30
C ALA A 80 -2.88 8.60 -16.62
N LEU A 81 -2.32 7.64 -15.86
CA LEU A 81 -2.60 6.21 -16.11
C LEU A 81 -4.10 5.89 -16.08
N THR A 82 -4.57 5.21 -17.12
CA THR A 82 -5.96 4.76 -17.26
C THR A 82 -6.10 3.35 -16.71
N GLY A 83 -6.70 3.21 -15.52
CA GLY A 83 -6.95 1.91 -14.89
C GLY A 83 -8.34 1.35 -15.16
N THR A 84 -8.64 0.27 -14.44
CA THR A 84 -10.00 -0.27 -14.24
C THR A 84 -10.62 0.29 -12.95
N SER A 85 -11.92 0.13 -12.74
CA SER A 85 -12.63 0.64 -11.55
C SER A 85 -12.20 -0.02 -10.24
N ASP A 86 -11.60 -1.20 -10.33
CA ASP A 86 -11.08 -2.02 -9.24
C ASP A 86 -9.56 -1.89 -9.06
N MET A 87 -8.95 -0.87 -9.68
CA MET A 87 -7.57 -0.46 -9.47
C MET A 87 -7.49 0.74 -8.52
N LYS A 88 -6.43 0.83 -7.71
CA LYS A 88 -6.10 2.03 -6.94
C LYS A 88 -4.63 2.42 -7.10
N LYS A 89 -4.35 3.71 -7.20
CA LYS A 89 -2.98 4.26 -7.22
C LYS A 89 -2.56 4.62 -5.80
N ILE A 90 -1.40 4.12 -5.39
CA ILE A 90 -0.85 4.33 -4.05
C ILE A 90 0.65 4.64 -4.14
N GLN A 91 1.27 4.92 -3.00
CA GLN A 91 2.71 5.06 -2.85
C GLN A 91 3.18 4.45 -1.54
N ASP A 92 4.42 4.02 -1.49
CA ASP A 92 5.10 3.69 -0.24
C ASP A 92 5.46 4.96 0.56
N LEU A 93 6.03 4.79 1.75
CA LEU A 93 6.48 5.90 2.59
C LEU A 93 7.63 6.74 2.00
N LYS A 94 8.29 6.27 0.93
CA LYS A 94 9.35 6.97 0.20
C LYS A 94 8.81 7.71 -1.03
N GLY A 95 7.49 7.66 -1.28
CA GLY A 95 6.85 8.26 -2.45
C GLY A 95 7.02 7.46 -3.74
N ASN A 96 7.44 6.18 -3.65
CA ASN A 96 7.50 5.31 -4.82
C ASN A 96 6.08 4.84 -5.16
N PRO A 97 5.61 5.03 -6.40
CA PRO A 97 4.23 4.72 -6.76
C PRO A 97 4.03 3.22 -7.03
N LEU A 98 2.88 2.71 -6.59
CA LEU A 98 2.38 1.37 -6.85
C LEU A 98 0.92 1.40 -7.29
N LEU A 99 0.47 0.27 -7.83
CA LEU A 99 -0.92 0.02 -8.18
C LEU A 99 -1.44 -1.17 -7.37
N LEU A 100 -2.62 -1.02 -6.78
CA LEU A 100 -3.41 -2.10 -6.19
C LEU A 100 -4.48 -2.55 -7.18
N PHE A 101 -4.81 -3.84 -7.19
CA PHE A 101 -5.86 -4.43 -7.99
C PHE A 101 -6.63 -5.49 -7.20
N VAL A 102 -7.93 -5.58 -7.45
CA VAL A 102 -8.79 -6.63 -6.85
C VAL A 102 -8.54 -7.99 -7.49
N ASN A 103 -8.17 -8.04 -8.78
CA ASN A 103 -7.91 -9.30 -9.49
C ASN A 103 -6.78 -9.12 -10.53
N GLU A 104 -6.24 -10.25 -10.99
CA GLU A 104 -5.14 -10.30 -11.96
C GLU A 104 -5.52 -9.79 -13.35
N TRP A 105 -6.76 -10.01 -13.79
CA TRP A 105 -7.23 -9.54 -15.09
C TRP A 105 -7.10 -8.01 -15.23
N SER A 106 -7.39 -7.28 -14.16
CA SER A 106 -7.25 -5.81 -14.11
C SER A 106 -5.81 -5.32 -14.25
N VAL A 107 -4.82 -6.15 -13.88
CA VAL A 107 -3.39 -5.87 -14.14
C VAL A 107 -3.14 -5.85 -15.66
N GLY A 108 -3.58 -6.89 -16.36
CA GLY A 108 -3.42 -7.02 -17.81
C GLY A 108 -4.13 -5.90 -18.58
N MET A 109 -5.39 -5.63 -18.23
CA MET A 109 -6.17 -4.55 -18.84
C MET A 109 -5.54 -3.17 -18.63
N THR A 110 -4.91 -2.94 -17.47
CA THR A 110 -4.19 -1.68 -17.22
C THR A 110 -2.93 -1.57 -18.07
N LEU A 111 -2.20 -2.66 -18.31
CA LEU A 111 -1.06 -2.66 -19.23
C LEU A 111 -1.49 -2.39 -20.68
N GLU A 112 -2.59 -3.00 -21.13
CA GLU A 112 -3.14 -2.79 -22.48
C GLU A 112 -3.55 -1.32 -22.72
N ARG A 113 -4.17 -0.69 -21.72
CA ARG A 113 -4.64 0.71 -21.79
C ARG A 113 -3.52 1.74 -21.73
N ASN A 114 -2.34 1.37 -21.24
CA ASN A 114 -1.22 2.29 -21.04
C ASN A 114 0.03 1.75 -21.74
N PRO A 115 0.12 1.89 -23.08
CA PRO A 115 1.27 1.42 -23.83
C PRO A 115 2.59 1.96 -23.27
N GLY A 116 3.52 1.04 -22.97
CA GLY A 116 4.83 1.38 -22.39
C GLY A 116 4.89 1.35 -20.86
N LEU A 117 3.76 1.20 -20.15
CA LEU A 117 3.76 0.95 -18.71
C LEU A 117 4.43 -0.39 -18.39
N LYS A 118 5.35 -0.39 -17.42
CA LYS A 118 5.99 -1.60 -16.90
C LYS A 118 5.63 -1.79 -15.44
N LEU A 119 5.10 -2.97 -15.13
CA LEU A 119 4.69 -3.37 -13.79
C LEU A 119 5.50 -4.57 -13.32
N SER A 120 5.86 -4.60 -12.04
CA SER A 120 6.49 -5.77 -11.42
C SER A 120 5.87 -6.19 -10.10
N GLU A 121 6.08 -7.46 -9.77
CA GLU A 121 5.62 -8.06 -8.53
C GLU A 121 6.17 -7.35 -7.31
N PHE A 122 5.33 -7.22 -6.29
CA PHE A 122 5.75 -6.73 -5.00
C PHE A 122 6.59 -7.81 -4.29
N GLY A 123 7.81 -7.46 -3.87
CA GLY A 123 8.73 -8.40 -3.23
C GLY A 123 9.67 -9.15 -4.18
N LYS A 124 10.06 -8.58 -5.32
CA LYS A 124 11.15 -9.13 -6.15
C LYS A 124 12.57 -8.82 -5.63
N ASP A 125 12.72 -7.93 -4.64
CA ASP A 125 14.00 -7.47 -4.11
C ASP A 125 14.05 -7.43 -2.57
N TRP A 126 13.69 -8.52 -1.89
CA TRP A 126 13.97 -8.71 -0.45
C TRP A 126 15.13 -9.66 -0.22
#